data_AF-A0A8H7RQK0-F1
#
_entry.id   AF-A0A8H7RQK0-F1
#
_cell.length_a   1.000
_cell.length_b   1.000
_cell.length_c   1.000
_cell.angle_alpha   90.00
_cell.angle_beta   90.00
_cell.angle_gamma   90.00
#
_symmetry.space_group_name_H-M   'P 1'
#
loop_
_entity.id
_entity.type
_entity.pdbx_description
1 polymer ?
#
loop_
_entity_poly.entity_id
_entity_poly.type
_entity_poly.pdbx_seq_one_letter_code
_entity_poly.pdbx_strand_id
1 'polypeptide(L)'
;LNQGYTLNYFPSLQKIKKKTLDLYKSLLKSTRSLKDVNQHHFLINTIRERFRFHKHESSRPRILGLLREGNEALRILEEAPHNSIYMERINALAEAKAGPLKNSVEKLRRIPNLKIRALAIKDIRSRTLKRRNHDSKNHIPGSDIVRKLARIPDSLTTTTTTTTHQEKNQKKPKMIKRKPYQIVKTITAQGFTFKRLRGWRQPVKTAMMIKKRIKKSQQWTNHQQTIESLLDIISHEQLFYDTLGVNNHLKDYSKFSSILWKGEGKKK
;
A
#
# COMPACT_ATOMS: atom_id res chain seq x y z
N LEU A 1 18.13 20.99 -42.70
CA LEU A 1 17.00 20.97 -41.74
C LEU A 1 17.35 20.04 -40.57
N ASN A 2 18.20 20.53 -39.66
CA ASN A 2 18.56 19.81 -38.43
C ASN A 2 17.49 20.13 -37.38
N GLN A 3 16.48 19.25 -37.23
CA GLN A 3 15.57 19.31 -36.10
C GLN A 3 16.38 18.97 -34.85
N GLY A 4 16.71 20.00 -34.08
CA GLY A 4 17.36 19.87 -32.78
C GLY A 4 16.51 18.95 -31.90
N TYR A 5 17.03 17.75 -31.64
CA TYR A 5 16.49 16.87 -30.62
C TYR A 5 16.64 17.58 -29.29
N THR A 6 15.60 18.29 -28.86
CA THR A 6 15.49 18.79 -27.50
C THR A 6 15.70 17.60 -26.59
N LEU A 7 16.80 17.62 -25.83
CA LEU A 7 17.09 16.68 -24.75
C LEU A 7 15.87 16.66 -23.83
N ASN A 8 14.98 15.69 -24.07
CA ASN A 8 13.71 15.57 -23.38
C ASN A 8 14.00 15.44 -21.89
N TYR A 9 13.76 16.54 -21.16
CA TYR A 9 14.12 16.67 -19.77
C TYR A 9 13.40 15.58 -18.98
N PHE A 10 14.17 14.60 -18.56
CA PHE A 10 13.70 13.34 -18.07
C PHE A 10 13.14 13.54 -16.64
N PRO A 11 11.82 13.40 -16.41
CA PRO A 11 11.23 13.76 -15.12
C PRO A 11 11.81 12.90 -14.00
N SER A 12 12.13 13.52 -12.87
CA SER A 12 12.66 12.82 -11.68
C SER A 12 11.70 11.71 -11.22
N LEU A 13 12.23 10.66 -10.58
CA LEU A 13 11.42 9.54 -10.09
C LEU A 13 10.28 9.99 -9.15
N GLN A 14 10.49 11.06 -8.39
CA GLN A 14 9.46 11.67 -7.55
C GLN A 14 8.31 12.25 -8.38
N LYS A 15 8.61 12.98 -9.48
CA LYS A 15 7.60 13.49 -10.41
C LYS A 15 6.80 12.35 -11.06
N ILE A 16 7.46 11.25 -11.43
CA ILE A 16 6.80 10.06 -11.99
C ILE A 16 5.86 9.44 -10.96
N LYS A 17 6.31 9.21 -9.72
CA LYS A 17 5.47 8.67 -8.65
C LYS A 17 4.23 9.51 -8.39
N LYS A 18 4.37 10.84 -8.36
CA LYS A 18 3.25 11.77 -8.21
C LYS A 18 2.25 11.60 -9.35
N LYS A 19 2.73 11.65 -10.61
CA LYS A 19 1.88 11.41 -11.79
C LYS A 19 1.17 10.06 -11.76
N THR A 20 1.84 8.99 -11.33
CA THR A 20 1.23 7.67 -11.20
C THR A 20 0.11 7.65 -10.16
N LEU A 21 0.30 8.32 -9.01
CA LEU A 21 -0.73 8.42 -7.97
C LEU A 21 -1.91 9.28 -8.41
N ASP A 22 -1.65 10.39 -9.10
CA ASP A 22 -2.69 11.26 -9.62
C ASP A 22 -3.54 10.52 -10.66
N LEU A 23 -2.89 9.82 -11.61
CA LEU A 23 -3.58 8.97 -12.58
C LEU A 23 -4.42 7.87 -11.92
N TYR A 24 -3.88 7.20 -10.90
CA TYR A 24 -4.62 6.20 -10.12
C TYR A 24 -5.88 6.79 -9.49
N LYS A 25 -5.78 7.97 -8.88
CA LYS A 25 -6.93 8.67 -8.27
C LYS A 25 -7.95 9.09 -9.31
N SER A 26 -7.51 9.64 -10.45
CA SER A 26 -8.39 10.05 -11.54
C SER A 26 -9.16 8.86 -12.12
N LEU A 27 -8.49 7.74 -12.38
CA LEU A 27 -9.15 6.51 -12.84
C LEU A 27 -10.20 6.01 -11.83
N LEU A 28 -9.91 6.03 -10.52
CA LEU A 28 -10.89 5.64 -9.51
C LEU A 28 -12.03 6.66 -9.34
N LYS A 29 -11.79 7.93 -9.67
CA LYS A 29 -12.81 8.97 -9.65
C LYS A 29 -13.74 8.83 -10.85
N SER A 30 -13.19 8.60 -12.05
CA SER A 30 -13.98 8.46 -13.28
C SER A 30 -14.90 7.25 -13.23
N THR A 31 -14.49 6.14 -12.61
CA THR A 31 -15.38 4.96 -12.45
C THR A 31 -16.62 5.24 -11.60
N ARG A 32 -16.65 6.30 -10.77
CA ARG A 32 -17.83 6.68 -9.98
C ARG A 32 -18.96 7.27 -10.83
N SER A 33 -18.65 7.74 -12.03
CA SER A 33 -19.67 8.26 -12.96
C SER A 33 -20.58 7.16 -13.53
N LEU A 34 -20.13 5.91 -13.48
CA LEU A 34 -20.87 4.77 -14.01
C LEU A 34 -21.97 4.34 -13.04
N LYS A 35 -23.22 4.26 -13.53
CA LYS A 35 -24.40 3.95 -12.71
C LYS A 35 -24.47 2.48 -12.27
N ASP A 36 -23.91 1.56 -13.05
CA ASP A 36 -23.99 0.13 -12.75
C ASP A 36 -22.94 -0.31 -11.72
N VAL A 37 -23.42 -0.91 -10.63
CA VAL A 37 -22.60 -1.45 -9.53
C VAL A 37 -21.62 -2.51 -10.01
N ASN A 38 -22.02 -3.36 -10.97
CA ASN A 38 -21.16 -4.43 -11.47
C ASN A 38 -19.98 -3.88 -12.26
N GLN A 39 -20.23 -2.90 -13.14
CA GLN A 39 -19.19 -2.20 -13.90
C GLN A 39 -18.23 -1.49 -12.95
N HIS A 40 -18.78 -0.73 -11.99
CA HIS A 40 -18.01 0.02 -11.02
C HIS A 40 -17.04 -0.88 -10.24
N HIS A 41 -17.55 -1.98 -9.69
CA HIS A 41 -16.73 -2.90 -8.89
C HIS A 41 -15.72 -3.69 -9.75
N PHE A 42 -16.09 -4.09 -10.98
CA PHE A 42 -15.15 -4.71 -11.92
C PHE A 42 -13.98 -3.77 -12.25
N LEU A 43 -14.27 -2.51 -12.59
CA LEU A 43 -13.25 -1.54 -12.98
C LEU A 43 -12.34 -1.18 -11.82
N ILE A 44 -12.87 -0.95 -10.61
CA ILE A 44 -12.05 -0.69 -9.41
C ILE A 44 -11.06 -1.83 -9.17
N ASN A 45 -11.53 -3.07 -9.21
CA ASN A 45 -10.66 -4.23 -8.98
C ASN A 45 -9.62 -4.38 -10.08
N THR A 46 -10.00 -4.15 -11.33
CA THR A 46 -9.09 -4.20 -12.48
C THR A 46 -8.00 -3.13 -12.38
N ILE A 47 -8.37 -1.88 -12.05
CA ILE A 47 -7.42 -0.77 -11.86
C ILE A 47 -6.44 -1.14 -10.74
N ARG A 48 -6.94 -1.53 -9.56
CA ARG A 48 -6.10 -1.90 -8.42
C ARG A 48 -5.12 -3.02 -8.76
N GLU A 49 -5.58 -4.07 -9.42
CA GLU A 49 -4.74 -5.21 -9.80
C GLU A 49 -3.69 -4.81 -10.84
N ARG A 50 -4.01 -3.95 -11.83
CA ARG A 50 -3.03 -3.46 -12.81
C ARG A 50 -1.92 -2.64 -12.16
N PHE A 51 -2.27 -1.69 -11.29
CA PHE A 51 -1.26 -0.90 -10.55
C PHE A 51 -0.43 -1.78 -9.61
N ARG A 52 -1.05 -2.75 -8.95
CA ARG A 52 -0.36 -3.71 -8.09
C ARG A 52 0.61 -4.59 -8.88
N PHE A 53 0.20 -5.07 -10.05
CA PHE A 53 1.00 -5.94 -10.90
C PHE A 53 2.29 -5.26 -11.39
N HIS A 54 2.22 -3.96 -11.67
CA HIS A 54 3.37 -3.16 -12.14
C HIS A 54 4.07 -2.36 -11.03
N LYS A 55 3.74 -2.56 -9.76
CA LYS A 55 4.34 -1.83 -8.63
C LYS A 55 5.87 -1.92 -8.58
N HIS A 56 6.42 -3.06 -8.98
CA HIS A 56 7.85 -3.36 -8.95
C HIS A 56 8.56 -3.12 -10.29
N GLU A 57 7.90 -2.46 -11.24
CA GLU A 57 8.51 -2.10 -12.51
C GLU A 57 9.61 -1.06 -12.27
N SER A 58 10.84 -1.38 -12.67
CA SER A 58 12.00 -0.47 -12.57
C SER A 58 12.40 0.13 -13.92
N SER A 59 11.94 -0.47 -15.03
CA SER A 59 12.26 0.00 -16.36
C SER A 59 11.54 1.32 -16.67
N ARG A 60 12.33 2.40 -16.77
CA ARG A 60 11.82 3.74 -17.07
C ARG A 60 10.98 3.84 -18.36
N PRO A 61 11.43 3.35 -19.53
CA PRO A 61 10.61 3.41 -20.73
C PRO A 61 9.31 2.62 -20.57
N ARG A 62 9.35 1.51 -19.83
CA ARG A 62 8.15 0.71 -19.55
C ARG A 62 7.15 1.48 -18.68
N ILE A 63 7.61 2.16 -17.63
CA ILE A 63 6.75 2.97 -16.76
C ILE A 63 6.09 4.10 -17.56
N LEU A 64 6.82 4.78 -18.44
CA LEU A 64 6.24 5.82 -19.29
C LEU A 64 5.20 5.26 -20.27
N GLY A 65 5.45 4.08 -20.86
CA GLY A 65 4.46 3.36 -21.67
C GLY A 65 3.19 3.05 -20.89
N LEU A 66 3.33 2.51 -19.67
CA LEU A 66 2.19 2.21 -18.79
C LEU A 66 1.40 3.47 -18.39
N LEU A 67 2.08 4.60 -18.19
CA LEU A 67 1.40 5.87 -17.91
C LEU A 67 0.62 6.37 -19.14
N ARG A 68 1.15 6.21 -20.36
CA ARG A 68 0.42 6.54 -21.59
C ARG A 68 -0.80 5.64 -21.75
N GLU A 69 -0.64 4.32 -21.60
CA GLU A 69 -1.75 3.35 -21.62
C GLU A 69 -2.82 3.69 -20.57
N GLY A 70 -2.41 4.09 -19.37
CA GLY A 70 -3.34 4.48 -18.31
C GLY A 70 -4.08 5.79 -18.58
N ASN A 71 -3.43 6.78 -19.22
CA ASN A 71 -4.10 8.00 -19.67
C ASN A 71 -5.11 7.73 -20.79
N GLU A 72 -4.80 6.85 -21.74
CA GLU A 72 -5.76 6.41 -22.76
C GLU A 72 -6.95 5.71 -22.12
N ALA A 73 -6.72 4.84 -21.13
CA ALA A 73 -7.80 4.22 -20.38
C ALA A 73 -8.65 5.24 -19.61
N LEU A 74 -8.03 6.31 -19.07
CA LEU A 74 -8.77 7.39 -18.41
C LEU A 74 -9.67 8.13 -19.40
N ARG A 75 -9.15 8.49 -20.58
CA ARG A 75 -9.93 9.11 -21.65
C ARG A 75 -11.14 8.28 -22.04
N ILE A 76 -10.95 6.98 -22.28
CA ILE A 76 -12.05 6.06 -22.61
C ILE A 76 -13.10 6.03 -21.49
N LEU A 77 -12.69 6.05 -20.22
CA LEU A 77 -13.62 6.05 -19.08
C LEU A 77 -14.39 7.36 -18.93
N GLU A 78 -13.77 8.50 -19.24
CA GLU A 78 -14.40 9.82 -19.20
C GLU A 78 -15.37 10.03 -20.36
N GLU A 79 -15.06 9.50 -21.54
CA GLU A 79 -15.93 9.57 -22.73
C GLU A 79 -17.05 8.51 -22.72
N ALA A 80 -16.90 7.44 -21.94
CA ALA A 80 -17.87 6.34 -21.90
C ALA A 80 -19.32 6.79 -21.63
N PRO A 81 -19.64 7.69 -20.69
CA PRO A 81 -21.02 8.14 -20.46
C PRO A 81 -21.70 8.74 -21.70
N HIS A 82 -20.92 9.26 -22.66
CA HIS A 82 -21.41 9.89 -23.88
C HIS A 82 -21.24 9.01 -25.12
N ASN A 83 -20.49 7.90 -25.03
CA ASN A 83 -20.17 7.03 -26.15
C ASN A 83 -20.64 5.58 -25.91
N SER A 84 -21.67 5.17 -26.65
CA SER A 84 -22.27 3.83 -26.54
C SER A 84 -21.28 2.71 -26.79
N ILE A 85 -20.34 2.87 -27.74
CA ILE A 85 -19.36 1.84 -28.10
C ILE A 85 -18.43 1.54 -26.91
N TYR A 86 -17.98 2.59 -26.21
CA TYR A 86 -17.14 2.41 -25.03
C TYR A 86 -17.91 1.79 -23.87
N MET A 87 -19.17 2.18 -23.67
CA MET A 87 -20.03 1.55 -22.67
C MET A 87 -20.28 0.09 -22.96
N GLU A 88 -20.63 -0.27 -24.20
CA GLU A 88 -20.82 -1.67 -24.60
C GLU A 88 -19.57 -2.51 -24.35
N ARG A 89 -18.39 -1.94 -24.65
CA ARG A 89 -17.12 -2.62 -24.38
C ARG A 89 -16.88 -2.81 -22.88
N ILE A 90 -17.18 -1.81 -22.05
CA ILE A 90 -17.09 -1.90 -20.59
C ILE A 90 -18.07 -2.97 -20.08
N ASN A 91 -19.30 -2.99 -20.59
CA ASN A 91 -20.32 -3.98 -20.25
C ASN A 91 -19.86 -5.40 -20.60
N ALA A 92 -19.36 -5.59 -21.83
CA ALA A 92 -18.85 -6.88 -22.28
C ALA A 92 -17.67 -7.39 -21.42
N LEU A 93 -16.82 -6.50 -20.92
CA LEU A 93 -15.75 -6.84 -20.00
C LEU A 93 -16.26 -7.15 -18.59
N ALA A 94 -17.18 -6.35 -18.05
CA ALA A 94 -17.75 -6.51 -16.71
C ALA A 94 -18.61 -7.77 -16.58
N GLU A 95 -19.37 -8.11 -17.62
CA GLU A 95 -20.22 -9.31 -17.70
C GLU A 95 -19.45 -10.59 -18.08
N ALA A 96 -18.12 -10.50 -18.25
CA ALA A 96 -17.28 -11.60 -18.71
C ALA A 96 -17.69 -12.18 -20.08
N LYS A 97 -18.30 -11.39 -20.95
CA LYS A 97 -18.54 -11.76 -22.37
C LYS A 97 -17.24 -11.74 -23.18
N ALA A 98 -16.27 -10.91 -22.76
CA ALA A 98 -14.96 -10.77 -23.38
C ALA A 98 -13.81 -10.69 -22.36
N GLY A 99 -12.58 -10.84 -22.84
CA GLY A 99 -11.36 -10.58 -22.09
C GLY A 99 -10.94 -11.65 -21.07
N PRO A 100 -9.99 -11.33 -20.17
CA PRO A 100 -9.44 -12.30 -19.21
C PRO A 100 -10.47 -12.82 -18.19
N LEU A 101 -11.51 -12.03 -17.92
CA LEU A 101 -12.58 -12.41 -17.01
C LEU A 101 -13.40 -13.57 -17.58
N LYS A 102 -13.73 -13.52 -18.89
CA LYS A 102 -14.39 -14.62 -19.62
C LYS A 102 -13.66 -15.94 -19.41
N ASN A 103 -12.35 -15.96 -19.70
CA ASN A 103 -11.52 -17.16 -19.58
C ASN A 103 -11.49 -17.69 -18.14
N SER A 104 -11.54 -16.80 -17.15
CA SER A 104 -11.58 -17.17 -15.73
C SER A 104 -12.94 -17.78 -15.36
N VAL A 105 -14.04 -17.17 -15.79
CA VAL A 105 -15.40 -17.66 -15.57
C VAL A 105 -15.63 -18.99 -16.26
N GLU A 106 -15.19 -19.16 -17.50
CA GLU A 106 -15.28 -20.43 -18.24
C GLU A 106 -14.49 -21.55 -17.57
N LYS A 107 -13.27 -21.27 -17.11
CA LYS A 107 -12.47 -22.25 -16.33
C LYS A 107 -13.19 -22.70 -15.07
N LEU A 108 -13.87 -21.78 -14.38
CA LEU A 108 -14.67 -22.13 -13.21
C LEU A 108 -15.90 -22.96 -13.60
N ARG A 109 -16.60 -22.58 -14.67
CA ARG A 109 -17.79 -23.32 -15.16
C ARG A 109 -17.46 -24.76 -15.57
N ARG A 110 -16.25 -25.02 -16.06
CA ARG A 110 -15.76 -26.38 -16.39
C ARG A 110 -15.63 -27.29 -15.17
N ILE A 111 -15.58 -26.77 -13.94
CA ILE A 111 -15.51 -27.57 -12.71
C ILE A 111 -16.94 -28.01 -12.36
N PRO A 112 -17.30 -29.30 -12.44
CA PRO A 112 -18.67 -29.75 -12.20
C PRO A 112 -19.09 -29.58 -10.74
N ASN A 113 -18.20 -29.87 -9.79
CA ASN A 113 -18.48 -29.79 -8.36
C ASN A 113 -18.47 -28.33 -7.86
N LEU A 114 -19.62 -27.86 -7.36
CA LEU A 114 -19.81 -26.49 -6.88
C LEU A 114 -18.92 -26.13 -5.67
N LYS A 115 -18.64 -27.07 -4.76
CA LYS A 115 -17.77 -26.83 -3.60
C LYS A 115 -16.33 -26.58 -4.06
N ILE A 116 -15.84 -27.42 -4.97
CA ILE A 116 -14.50 -27.27 -5.56
C ILE A 116 -14.43 -25.98 -6.38
N ARG A 117 -15.50 -25.65 -7.12
CA ARG A 117 -15.59 -24.40 -7.87
C ARG A 117 -15.51 -23.17 -6.94
N ALA A 118 -16.24 -23.18 -5.82
CA ALA A 118 -16.21 -22.11 -4.82
C ALA A 118 -14.83 -21.95 -4.19
N LEU A 119 -14.13 -23.05 -3.90
CA LEU A 119 -12.74 -23.03 -3.45
C LEU A 119 -11.80 -22.50 -4.53
N ALA A 120 -12.02 -22.85 -5.80
CA ALA A 120 -11.21 -22.35 -6.91
C ALA A 120 -11.39 -20.84 -7.15
N ILE A 121 -12.57 -20.27 -6.84
CA ILE A 121 -12.82 -18.82 -6.92
C ILE A 121 -11.86 -18.03 -6.03
N LYS A 122 -11.53 -18.57 -4.87
CA LYS A 122 -10.58 -17.94 -3.94
C LYS A 122 -9.22 -17.73 -4.62
N ASP A 123 -8.82 -18.58 -5.56
CA ASP A 123 -7.45 -18.57 -6.12
C ASP A 123 -7.37 -18.40 -7.66
N ILE A 124 -8.26 -17.56 -8.23
CA ILE A 124 -8.32 -17.25 -9.67
C ILE A 124 -7.09 -16.47 -10.18
N ARG A 125 -6.20 -16.02 -9.28
CA ARG A 125 -4.99 -15.27 -9.65
C ARG A 125 -4.17 -16.01 -10.72
N SER A 126 -3.62 -15.26 -11.68
CA SER A 126 -2.76 -15.85 -12.70
C SER A 126 -1.52 -16.49 -12.05
N ARG A 127 -0.99 -17.57 -12.65
CA ARG A 127 0.23 -18.25 -12.17
C ARG A 127 1.41 -17.27 -12.03
N THR A 128 1.51 -16.29 -12.93
CA THR A 128 2.52 -15.23 -12.89
C THR A 128 2.37 -14.32 -11.68
N LEU A 129 1.13 -13.95 -11.32
CA LEU A 129 0.85 -13.16 -10.13
C LEU A 129 1.17 -13.94 -8.84
N LYS A 130 0.87 -15.24 -8.79
CA LYS A 130 1.23 -16.11 -7.65
C LYS A 130 2.74 -16.17 -7.43
N ARG A 131 3.52 -16.29 -8.52
CA ARG A 131 5.00 -16.31 -8.45
C ARG A 131 5.58 -14.97 -7.98
N ARG A 132 5.01 -13.85 -8.42
CA ARG A 132 5.49 -12.50 -8.03
C ARG A 132 5.08 -12.11 -6.61
N ASN A 133 3.93 -12.56 -6.13
CA ASN A 133 3.36 -12.16 -4.84
C ASN A 133 3.12 -13.37 -3.92
N HIS A 134 4.21 -14.04 -3.52
CA HIS A 134 4.15 -15.25 -2.69
C HIS A 134 3.67 -15.00 -1.24
N ASP A 135 3.84 -13.76 -0.74
CA ASP A 135 3.57 -13.39 0.67
C ASP A 135 2.23 -12.70 0.93
N SER A 136 1.36 -12.63 -0.08
CA SER A 136 0.13 -11.86 0.01
C SER A 136 -0.95 -12.58 0.82
N LYS A 137 -0.94 -12.40 2.15
CA LYS A 137 -2.11 -12.57 3.05
C LYS A 137 -3.31 -11.72 2.63
N ASN A 138 -3.11 -10.77 1.72
CA ASN A 138 -4.15 -10.01 1.04
C ASN A 138 -4.74 -10.86 -0.09
N HIS A 139 -5.45 -11.90 0.32
CA HIS A 139 -6.38 -12.61 -0.54
C HIS A 139 -7.44 -11.60 -0.99
N ILE A 140 -7.44 -11.24 -2.27
CA ILE A 140 -8.63 -10.60 -2.83
C ILE A 140 -9.51 -11.78 -3.20
N PRO A 141 -10.55 -12.10 -2.39
CA PRO A 141 -11.50 -13.12 -2.78
C PRO A 141 -11.99 -12.76 -4.19
N GLY A 142 -12.16 -13.76 -5.06
CA GLY A 142 -12.77 -13.51 -6.36
C GLY A 142 -14.01 -12.64 -6.14
N SER A 143 -14.01 -11.45 -6.75
CA SER A 143 -15.03 -10.43 -6.55
C SER A 143 -16.41 -11.08 -6.63
N ASP A 144 -17.38 -10.69 -5.81
CA ASP A 144 -18.74 -11.28 -5.81
C ASP A 144 -19.36 -11.36 -7.21
N ILE A 145 -18.95 -10.46 -8.12
CA ILE A 145 -19.24 -10.52 -9.55
C ILE A 145 -18.85 -11.87 -10.18
N VAL A 146 -17.62 -12.33 -9.99
CA VAL A 146 -17.14 -13.60 -10.57
C VAL A 146 -17.94 -14.77 -10.04
N ARG A 147 -18.35 -14.71 -8.77
CA ARG A 147 -19.21 -15.74 -8.15
C ARG A 147 -20.57 -15.79 -8.84
N LYS A 148 -21.23 -14.63 -8.99
CA LYS A 148 -22.51 -14.49 -9.70
C LYS A 148 -22.38 -15.01 -11.15
N LEU A 149 -21.33 -14.59 -11.85
CA LEU A 149 -21.07 -15.01 -13.24
C LEU A 149 -20.75 -16.51 -13.38
N ALA A 150 -20.10 -17.12 -12.39
CA ALA A 150 -19.79 -18.54 -12.35
C ALA A 150 -20.94 -19.42 -11.81
N ARG A 151 -22.11 -18.82 -11.51
CA ARG A 151 -23.30 -19.49 -10.99
C ARG A 151 -23.02 -20.28 -9.71
N ILE A 152 -22.31 -19.68 -8.76
CA ILE A 152 -22.05 -20.31 -7.46
C ILE A 152 -23.04 -19.72 -6.44
N PRO A 153 -23.84 -20.55 -5.76
CA PRO A 153 -24.77 -20.08 -4.75
C PRO A 153 -24.03 -19.50 -3.53
N ASP A 154 -24.59 -18.45 -2.94
CA ASP A 154 -23.98 -17.75 -1.81
C ASP A 154 -23.86 -18.62 -0.55
N SER A 155 -24.75 -19.60 -0.38
CA SER A 155 -24.73 -20.58 0.72
C SER A 155 -23.45 -21.42 0.80
N LEU A 156 -22.74 -21.60 -0.31
CA LEU A 156 -21.48 -22.36 -0.35
C LEU A 156 -20.26 -21.54 0.11
N THR A 157 -20.42 -20.25 0.37
CA THR A 157 -19.31 -19.33 0.68
C THR A 157 -19.25 -18.88 2.13
N THR A 158 -20.34 -19.01 2.88
CA THR A 158 -20.46 -18.59 4.29
C THR A 158 -19.79 -19.54 5.29
N THR A 159 -19.43 -20.76 4.89
CA THR A 159 -18.67 -21.67 5.74
C THR A 159 -17.17 -21.42 5.61
N THR A 160 -16.65 -20.34 6.19
CA THR A 160 -15.22 -20.27 6.62
C THR A 160 -14.94 -19.04 7.51
N THR A 161 -15.75 -18.84 8.55
CA THR A 161 -15.17 -18.38 9.82
C THR A 161 -14.51 -19.60 10.48
N THR A 162 -13.20 -19.51 10.70
CA THR A 162 -12.46 -20.28 11.71
C THR A 162 -12.63 -21.81 11.69
N THR A 163 -11.94 -22.47 10.77
CA THR A 163 -11.27 -23.74 11.11
C THR A 163 -10.00 -23.83 10.28
N THR A 164 -8.92 -23.48 10.93
CA THR A 164 -7.56 -23.85 10.57
C THR A 164 -7.43 -25.38 10.63
N HIS A 165 -7.96 -26.11 9.64
CA HIS A 165 -7.39 -27.39 9.25
C HIS A 165 -6.46 -27.13 8.07
N GLN A 166 -5.35 -26.47 8.38
CA GLN A 166 -4.14 -26.73 7.63
C GLN A 166 -3.79 -28.17 7.97
N GLU A 167 -4.06 -29.10 7.05
CA GLU A 167 -3.28 -30.32 6.94
C GLU A 167 -1.83 -29.89 6.82
N LYS A 168 -1.16 -29.84 7.96
CA LYS A 168 0.28 -29.70 8.05
C LYS A 168 0.82 -30.98 7.46
N ASN A 169 1.12 -30.94 6.16
CA ASN A 169 2.27 -31.68 5.66
C ASN A 169 3.47 -31.16 6.47
N GLN A 170 3.72 -31.83 7.60
CA GLN A 170 4.83 -31.56 8.50
C GLN A 170 6.09 -31.89 7.71
N LYS A 171 6.58 -30.91 6.95
CA LYS A 171 7.93 -30.95 6.40
C LYS A 171 8.83 -31.12 7.62
N LYS A 172 9.44 -32.31 7.76
CA LYS A 172 10.43 -32.60 8.80
C LYS A 172 11.40 -31.42 8.81
N PRO A 173 11.63 -30.74 9.96
CA PRO A 173 12.53 -29.61 10.00
C PRO A 173 13.91 -30.12 9.54
N LYS A 174 14.41 -29.61 8.41
CA LYS A 174 15.79 -29.86 8.02
C LYS A 174 16.66 -29.41 9.19
N MET A 175 17.36 -30.34 9.83
CA MET A 175 18.26 -30.04 10.92
C MET A 175 19.46 -29.27 10.37
N ILE A 176 19.33 -27.95 10.29
CA ILE A 176 20.44 -27.07 9.95
C ILE A 176 21.37 -27.07 11.17
N LYS A 177 22.58 -27.63 11.02
CA LYS A 177 23.65 -27.53 12.02
C LYS A 177 23.85 -26.05 12.35
N ARG A 178 23.44 -25.63 13.55
CA ARG A 178 23.56 -24.24 14.00
C ARG A 178 25.03 -23.97 14.29
N LYS A 179 25.55 -22.83 13.83
CA LYS A 179 26.87 -22.35 14.24
C LYS A 179 26.91 -22.22 15.78
N PRO A 180 28.07 -22.44 16.43
CA PRO A 180 28.23 -22.25 17.87
C PRO A 180 27.80 -20.82 18.28
N TYR A 181 27.28 -20.69 19.50
CA TYR A 181 26.68 -19.46 20.00
C TYR A 181 27.71 -18.31 19.98
N GLN A 182 27.33 -17.19 19.38
CA GLN A 182 28.10 -15.95 19.48
C GLN A 182 27.23 -14.91 20.20
N ILE A 183 27.64 -14.54 21.42
CA ILE A 183 27.05 -13.42 22.15
C ILE A 183 27.62 -12.14 21.53
N VAL A 184 26.78 -11.36 20.85
CA VAL A 184 27.17 -10.09 20.24
C VAL A 184 26.55 -8.95 21.05
N LYS A 185 27.34 -7.94 21.42
CA LYS A 185 26.83 -6.68 21.96
C LYS A 185 26.29 -5.86 20.79
N THR A 186 24.97 -5.72 20.72
CA THR A 186 24.30 -4.92 19.68
C THR A 186 23.99 -3.53 20.23
N ILE A 187 24.29 -2.51 19.44
CA ILE A 187 23.95 -1.12 19.72
C ILE A 187 22.79 -0.74 18.80
N THR A 188 21.71 -0.21 19.36
CA THR A 188 20.58 0.31 18.58
C THR A 188 20.90 1.68 17.99
N ALA A 189 20.12 2.13 17.00
CA ALA A 189 20.23 3.49 16.45
C ALA A 189 20.09 4.60 17.52
N GLN A 190 19.45 4.28 18.65
CA GLN A 190 19.26 5.18 19.80
C GLN A 190 20.36 5.03 20.87
N GLY A 191 21.45 4.32 20.58
CA GLY A 191 22.58 4.14 21.52
C GLY A 191 22.37 3.06 22.59
N PHE A 192 21.18 2.47 22.74
CA PHE A 192 20.98 1.39 23.71
C PHE A 192 21.79 0.15 23.35
N THR A 193 22.51 -0.40 24.33
CA THR A 193 23.28 -1.63 24.17
C THR A 193 22.57 -2.81 24.81
N PHE A 194 22.51 -3.94 24.10
CA PHE A 194 21.99 -5.19 24.64
C PHE A 194 22.71 -6.41 24.04
N LYS A 195 22.85 -7.47 24.84
CA LYS A 195 23.45 -8.73 24.41
C LYS A 195 22.43 -9.51 23.55
N ARG A 196 22.82 -9.89 22.33
CA ARG A 196 22.04 -10.72 21.42
C ARG A 196 22.81 -11.98 21.08
N LEU A 197 22.13 -13.12 21.14
CA LEU A 197 22.65 -14.38 20.63
C LEU A 197 22.46 -14.43 19.10
N ARG A 198 23.56 -14.42 18.34
CA ARG A 198 23.53 -14.47 16.88
C ARG A 198 22.99 -15.84 16.43
N GLY A 199 22.01 -15.83 15.52
CA GLY A 199 21.39 -17.05 14.99
C GLY A 199 20.21 -17.60 15.81
N TRP A 200 19.88 -17.01 16.97
CA TRP A 200 18.69 -17.37 17.75
C TRP A 200 17.59 -16.33 17.60
N ARG A 201 16.34 -16.80 17.63
CA ARG A 201 15.18 -15.92 17.75
C ARG A 201 15.23 -15.28 19.13
N GLN A 202 15.13 -13.95 19.17
CA GLN A 202 15.07 -13.23 20.43
C GLN A 202 13.87 -13.70 21.26
N PRO A 203 14.02 -13.98 22.56
CA PRO A 203 12.91 -14.32 23.43
C PRO A 203 11.81 -13.25 23.36
N VAL A 204 10.55 -13.68 23.38
CA VAL A 204 9.40 -12.77 23.21
C VAL A 204 9.41 -11.68 24.29
N LYS A 205 9.71 -12.04 25.54
CA LYS A 205 9.78 -11.09 26.68
C LYS A 205 10.80 -9.97 26.45
N THR A 206 12.02 -10.31 26.01
CA THR A 206 13.04 -9.28 25.74
C THR A 206 12.68 -8.43 24.53
N ALA A 207 12.13 -9.02 23.47
CA ALA A 207 11.65 -8.26 22.32
C ALA A 207 10.56 -7.26 22.70
N MET A 208 9.62 -7.66 23.57
CA MET A 208 8.59 -6.75 24.10
C MET A 208 9.17 -5.63 24.95
N MET A 209 10.16 -5.90 25.81
CA MET A 209 10.81 -4.85 26.62
C MET A 209 11.50 -3.80 25.75
N ILE A 210 12.24 -4.25 24.73
CA ILE A 210 12.87 -3.34 23.75
C ILE A 210 11.79 -2.51 23.03
N LYS A 211 10.72 -3.16 22.54
CA LYS A 211 9.61 -2.48 21.88
C LYS A 211 8.94 -1.42 22.77
N LYS A 212 8.69 -1.73 24.05
CA LYS A 212 8.11 -0.78 25.02
C LYS A 212 9.03 0.44 25.24
N ARG A 213 10.33 0.22 25.37
CA ARG A 213 11.32 1.30 25.53
C ARG A 213 11.40 2.19 24.29
N ILE A 214 11.49 1.60 23.09
CA ILE A 214 11.49 2.34 21.83
C ILE A 214 10.20 3.17 21.69
N LYS A 215 9.04 2.58 22.03
CA LYS A 215 7.76 3.31 21.99
C LYS A 215 7.75 4.51 22.94
N LYS A 216 8.25 4.35 24.17
CA LYS A 216 8.33 5.45 25.15
C LYS A 216 9.28 6.55 24.69
N SER A 217 10.45 6.19 24.14
CA SER A 217 11.39 7.14 23.56
C SER A 217 10.76 7.89 22.39
N GLN A 218 10.05 7.20 21.48
CA GLN A 218 9.35 7.86 20.38
C GLN A 218 8.26 8.81 20.86
N GLN A 219 7.50 8.43 21.89
CA GLN A 219 6.49 9.31 22.49
C GLN A 219 7.12 10.60 23.04
N TRP A 220 8.28 10.49 23.69
CA TRP A 220 9.03 11.64 24.18
C TRP A 220 9.49 12.54 23.01
N THR A 221 10.10 11.97 21.98
CA THR A 221 10.52 12.73 20.79
C THR A 221 9.35 13.41 20.09
N ASN A 222 8.22 12.72 19.93
CA ASN A 222 7.01 13.31 19.36
C ASN A 222 6.51 14.49 20.21
N HIS A 223 6.57 14.36 21.54
CA HIS A 223 6.17 15.43 22.45
C HIS A 223 7.10 16.65 22.33
N GLN A 224 8.41 16.43 22.24
CA GLN A 224 9.37 17.51 21.98
C GLN A 224 9.08 18.21 20.65
N GLN A 225 8.82 17.46 19.57
CA GLN A 225 8.44 18.04 18.28
C GLN A 225 7.15 18.87 18.35
N THR A 226 6.16 18.44 19.14
CA THR A 226 4.95 19.24 19.34
C THR A 226 5.24 20.56 20.05
N ILE A 227 6.12 20.54 21.06
CA ILE A 227 6.52 21.77 21.78
C ILE A 227 7.29 22.70 20.83
N GLU A 228 8.23 22.17 20.06
CA GLU A 228 8.98 22.95 19.05
C GLU A 228 8.03 23.61 18.05
N SER A 229 7.04 22.87 17.52
CA SER A 229 6.06 23.45 16.60
C SER A 229 5.21 24.56 17.21
N LEU A 230 4.89 24.48 18.50
CA LEU A 230 4.15 25.53 19.21
C LEU A 230 5.03 26.76 19.44
N LEU A 231 6.30 26.56 19.77
CA LEU A 231 7.26 27.66 19.89
C LEU A 231 7.46 28.39 18.56
N ASP A 232 7.51 27.65 17.45
CA ASP A 232 7.57 28.25 16.11
C ASP A 232 6.34 29.12 15.86
N ILE A 233 5.13 28.65 16.16
CA ILE A 233 3.90 29.44 15.99
C ILE A 233 3.95 30.72 16.84
N ILE A 234 4.31 30.61 18.12
CA ILE A 234 4.44 31.77 19.02
C ILE A 234 5.46 32.77 18.47
N SER A 235 6.57 32.29 17.90
CA SER A 235 7.57 33.18 17.30
C SER A 235 7.03 33.95 16.09
N HIS A 236 6.23 33.31 15.24
CA HIS A 236 5.60 33.97 14.10
C HIS A 236 4.52 34.97 14.55
N GLU A 237 3.74 34.64 15.57
CA GLU A 237 2.75 35.55 16.14
C GLU A 237 3.42 36.78 16.78
N GLN A 238 4.53 36.60 17.48
CA GLN A 238 5.30 37.72 18.04
C GLN A 238 5.78 38.67 16.94
N LEU A 239 6.36 38.14 15.86
CA LEU A 239 6.76 38.94 14.71
C LEU A 239 5.56 39.70 14.10
N PHE A 240 4.40 39.03 14.00
CA PHE A 240 3.19 39.66 13.50
C PHE A 240 2.74 40.84 14.39
N TYR A 241 2.68 40.68 15.72
CA TYR A 241 2.34 41.79 16.63
C TYR A 241 3.34 42.94 16.57
N ASP A 242 4.63 42.61 16.47
CA ASP A 242 5.69 43.61 16.33
C ASP A 242 5.51 44.41 15.02
N THR A 243 5.10 43.77 13.91
CA THR A 243 4.80 44.48 12.65
C THR A 243 3.57 45.40 12.73
N LEU A 244 2.61 45.10 13.60
CA LEU A 244 1.42 45.93 13.81
C LEU A 244 1.63 47.06 14.83
N GLY A 245 2.76 47.08 15.54
CA GLY A 245 3.03 48.07 16.60
C GLY A 245 2.14 47.92 17.84
N VAL A 246 1.52 46.75 18.03
CA VAL A 246 0.66 46.46 19.18
C VAL A 246 1.49 45.88 20.32
N ASN A 247 1.15 46.23 21.57
CA ASN A 247 1.84 45.70 22.75
C ASN A 247 1.75 44.17 22.81
N ASN A 248 2.91 43.54 22.68
CA ASN A 248 3.04 42.09 22.57
C ASN A 248 3.10 41.44 23.95
N HIS A 249 1.95 40.97 24.44
CA HIS A 249 1.83 40.23 25.71
C HIS A 249 2.52 38.86 25.70
N LEU A 250 2.94 38.34 24.54
CA LEU A 250 3.56 37.03 24.41
C LEU A 250 5.06 37.03 24.72
N LYS A 251 5.67 38.20 24.98
CA LYS A 251 7.12 38.33 25.23
C LYS A 251 7.64 37.50 26.39
N ASP A 252 6.80 37.17 27.38
CA ASP A 252 7.24 36.37 28.53
C ASP A 252 7.37 34.87 28.22
N TYR A 253 6.69 34.37 27.20
CA TYR A 253 6.77 32.96 26.80
C TYR A 253 8.07 32.62 26.07
N SER A 254 8.74 33.60 25.43
CA SER A 254 10.02 33.37 24.74
C SER A 254 11.15 33.04 25.72
N LYS A 255 11.10 33.58 26.95
CA LYS A 255 12.11 33.32 28.00
C LYS A 255 12.19 31.84 28.39
N PHE A 256 11.07 31.12 28.36
CA PHE A 256 11.02 29.69 28.72
C PHE A 256 11.76 28.79 27.74
N SER A 257 11.83 29.16 26.45
CA SER A 257 12.56 28.40 25.45
C SER A 257 14.05 28.28 25.81
N SER A 258 14.68 29.37 26.26
CA SER A 258 16.10 29.44 26.58
C SER A 258 16.51 28.58 27.79
N ILE A 259 15.58 28.31 28.71
CA ILE A 259 15.79 27.52 29.92
C ILE A 259 15.68 26.02 29.61
N LEU A 260 14.76 25.63 28.72
CA LEU A 260 14.53 24.23 28.34
C LEU A 260 15.78 23.60 27.68
N TRP A 261 16.50 24.36 26.86
CA TRP A 261 17.68 23.87 26.13
C TRP A 261 18.97 23.84 26.97
N LYS A 262 19.07 24.63 28.06
CA LYS A 262 20.26 24.63 28.92
C LYS A 262 20.29 23.50 29.96
N GLY A 263 19.16 22.84 30.21
CA GLY A 263 19.03 21.75 31.20
C GLY A 263 19.65 20.41 30.79
N GLU A 264 19.87 20.16 29.50
CA GLU A 264 20.32 18.85 29.01
C GLU A 264 21.86 18.65 29.05
N GLY A 265 22.64 19.69 29.38
CA GLY A 265 24.12 19.61 29.41
C GLY A 265 24.76 19.14 30.73
N LYS A 266 23.98 18.89 31.80
CA LYS A 266 24.51 18.57 33.14
C LYS A 266 23.97 17.27 33.73
N LYS A 267 24.08 16.15 33.00
CA LYS A 267 24.11 14.81 33.63
C LYS A 267 25.16 13.94 32.93
N LYS A 268 26.35 13.88 33.54
CA LYS A 268 27.35 12.83 33.30
C LYS A 268 26.93 11.58 34.05
#